data_AF-E4RYV1-F1
#
_entry.id   AF-E4RYV1-F1
#
_cell.length_a   1.000
_cell.length_b   1.000
_cell.length_c   1.000
_cell.angle_alpha   90.00
_cell.angle_beta   90.00
_cell.angle_gamma   90.00
#
_symmetry.space_group_name_H-M   'P 1'
#
loop_
_entity.id
_entity.type
_entity.pdbx_description
1 polymer ?
#
loop_
_entity_poly.entity_id
_entity_poly.type
_entity_poly.pdbx_seq_one_letter_code
_entity_poly.pdbx_strand_id
1 'polypeptide(L)'
;MKKLLLLFALFSFQSTAQKPIVFKEVWVWEYTDEDGQKQEMAIYHLPSKNYWLFTPESYGSSGEMISYILAKPNGEYTFAFQNEHRKKLDLQTVKLNFLAPKPLPPIGQKTKTFGDTFLGFPLITGKEHKGPGGSTIYLAPTKSSLLPILYFNSLEGDAKIPVHFPVTLPGNIIPLEEVENGQVKYTFKFKSNTEYWVYQY
;
A
#
# COMPACT_ATOMS: atom_id res chain seq x y z
N MET A 1 -45.60 49.78 -27.27
CA MET A 1 -44.47 49.51 -26.35
C MET A 1 -44.66 48.15 -25.72
N LYS A 2 -43.67 47.24 -25.86
CA LYS A 2 -43.26 46.17 -24.92
C LYS A 2 -42.43 45.14 -25.72
N LYS A 3 -41.10 45.27 -25.65
CA LYS A 3 -40.17 44.20 -26.04
C LYS A 3 -39.97 43.30 -24.83
N LEU A 4 -40.40 42.05 -24.94
CA LEU A 4 -40.14 41.01 -23.96
C LEU A 4 -38.74 40.46 -24.23
N LEU A 5 -37.80 40.74 -23.32
CA LEU A 5 -36.45 40.17 -23.36
C LEU A 5 -36.51 38.79 -22.70
N LEU A 6 -36.34 37.73 -23.49
CA LEU A 6 -36.08 36.38 -22.97
C LEU A 6 -34.58 36.27 -22.63
N LEU A 7 -34.25 36.19 -21.34
CA LEU A 7 -32.93 35.79 -20.88
C LEU A 7 -32.92 34.25 -20.76
N PHE A 8 -32.29 33.58 -21.72
CA PHE A 8 -31.88 32.18 -21.56
C PHE A 8 -30.58 32.15 -20.76
N ALA A 9 -30.69 31.83 -19.46
CA ALA A 9 -29.52 31.50 -18.65
C ALA A 9 -29.02 30.10 -19.05
N LEU A 10 -28.00 30.06 -19.92
CA LEU A 10 -27.25 28.85 -20.23
C LEU A 10 -26.39 28.47 -19.01
N PHE A 11 -26.95 27.67 -18.10
CA PHE A 11 -26.15 26.97 -17.09
C PHE A 11 -25.29 25.92 -17.80
N SER A 12 -24.05 26.29 -18.07
CA SER A 12 -23.02 25.36 -18.52
C SER A 12 -22.63 24.50 -17.33
N PHE A 13 -23.17 23.28 -17.23
CA PHE A 13 -22.63 22.27 -16.34
C PHE A 13 -21.24 21.88 -16.84
N GLN A 14 -20.20 22.59 -16.40
CA GLN A 14 -18.83 22.11 -16.54
C GLN A 14 -18.67 20.94 -15.56
N SER A 15 -18.74 19.69 -16.07
CA SER A 15 -18.25 18.56 -15.29
C SER A 15 -16.74 18.75 -15.12
N THR A 16 -16.30 19.16 -13.93
CA THR A 16 -14.87 19.16 -13.61
C THR A 16 -14.38 17.73 -13.63
N ALA A 17 -13.73 17.32 -14.72
CA ALA A 17 -13.05 16.05 -14.81
C ALA A 17 -12.00 16.00 -13.68
N GLN A 18 -12.18 15.08 -12.73
CA GLN A 18 -11.28 14.91 -11.60
C GLN A 18 -9.92 14.42 -12.12
N LYS A 19 -8.84 15.11 -11.75
CA LYS A 19 -7.49 14.75 -12.17
C LYS A 19 -7.10 13.39 -11.58
N PRO A 20 -6.43 12.51 -12.35
CA PRO A 20 -5.96 11.23 -11.84
C PRO A 20 -4.94 11.42 -10.71
N ILE A 21 -4.87 10.44 -9.81
CA ILE A 21 -3.76 10.31 -8.87
C ILE A 21 -2.69 9.46 -9.54
N VAL A 22 -1.46 9.96 -9.58
CA VAL A 22 -0.32 9.27 -10.19
C VAL A 22 0.66 8.86 -9.09
N PHE A 23 0.80 7.55 -8.87
CA PHE A 23 1.75 6.95 -7.94
C PHE A 23 3.12 6.87 -8.61
N LYS A 24 4.17 7.21 -7.85
CA LYS A 24 5.52 7.47 -8.39
C LYS A 24 6.56 6.44 -7.96
N GLU A 25 6.22 5.58 -7.01
CA GLU A 25 7.07 4.49 -6.56
C GLU A 25 6.27 3.19 -6.51
N VAL A 26 6.96 2.07 -6.68
CA VAL A 26 6.46 0.73 -6.34
C VAL A 26 7.44 0.07 -5.38
N TRP A 27 6.89 -0.58 -4.37
CA TRP A 27 7.61 -1.30 -3.32
C TRP A 27 7.23 -2.76 -3.41
N VAL A 28 8.22 -3.63 -3.53
CA VAL A 28 8.00 -5.06 -3.81
C VAL A 28 8.59 -5.91 -2.69
N TRP A 29 7.77 -6.81 -2.17
CA TRP A 29 8.19 -7.89 -1.28
C TRP A 29 8.02 -9.23 -1.98
N GLU A 30 9.00 -10.11 -1.83
CA GLU A 30 8.91 -11.53 -2.16
C GLU A 30 8.44 -12.30 -0.92
N TYR A 31 7.57 -13.29 -1.11
CA TYR A 31 7.12 -14.20 -0.06
C TYR A 31 6.95 -15.61 -0.63
N THR A 32 6.73 -16.60 0.25
CA THR A 32 6.41 -17.98 -0.17
C THR A 32 4.94 -18.25 0.12
N ASP A 33 4.19 -18.71 -0.88
CA ASP A 33 2.77 -19.05 -0.73
C ASP A 33 2.56 -20.43 -0.08
N GLU A 34 1.30 -20.84 0.07
CA GLU A 34 0.91 -22.10 0.70
C GLU A 34 1.41 -23.34 -0.08
N ASP A 35 1.64 -23.19 -1.38
CA ASP A 35 2.17 -24.23 -2.28
C ASP A 35 3.71 -24.26 -2.32
N GLY A 36 4.36 -23.42 -1.50
CA GLY A 36 5.81 -23.31 -1.44
C GLY A 36 6.43 -22.55 -2.62
N GLN A 37 5.62 -21.87 -3.44
CA GLN A 37 6.10 -21.08 -4.58
C GLN A 37 6.46 -19.67 -4.13
N LYS A 38 7.52 -19.13 -4.72
CA LYS A 38 7.90 -17.73 -4.53
C LYS A 38 6.95 -16.83 -5.31
N GLN A 39 6.38 -15.87 -4.61
CA GLN A 39 5.46 -14.88 -5.16
C GLN A 39 5.94 -13.48 -4.82
N GLU A 40 5.43 -12.49 -5.55
CA GLU A 40 5.70 -11.08 -5.30
C GLU A 40 4.41 -10.36 -4.91
N MET A 41 4.55 -9.42 -3.98
CA MET A 41 3.53 -8.46 -3.61
C MET A 41 4.05 -7.07 -3.96
N ALA A 42 3.35 -6.36 -4.84
CA ALA A 42 3.67 -4.99 -5.22
C ALA A 42 2.68 -4.00 -4.60
N ILE A 43 3.18 -2.92 -4.00
CA ILE A 43 2.36 -1.83 -3.46
C ILE A 43 2.87 -0.50 -4.00
N TYR A 44 1.97 0.30 -4.55
CA TYR A 44 2.29 1.57 -5.18
C TYR A 44 2.24 2.71 -4.16
N HIS A 45 3.12 3.69 -4.30
CA HIS A 45 3.29 4.76 -3.33
C HIS A 45 3.38 6.15 -3.99
N LEU A 46 2.71 7.13 -3.39
CA LEU A 46 2.80 8.54 -3.74
C LEU A 46 3.47 9.32 -2.59
N PRO A 47 4.80 9.55 -2.65
CA PRO A 47 5.55 10.12 -1.54
C PRO A 47 5.06 11.49 -1.06
N SER A 48 4.62 12.36 -1.97
CA SER A 48 4.21 13.72 -1.62
C SER A 48 2.97 13.79 -0.73
N LYS A 49 2.13 12.75 -0.74
CA LYS A 49 0.92 12.63 0.09
C LYS A 49 0.98 11.46 1.08
N ASN A 50 2.03 10.64 0.99
CA ASN A 50 2.16 9.36 1.67
C ASN A 50 0.93 8.45 1.50
N TYR A 51 0.39 8.43 0.26
CA TYR A 51 -0.70 7.54 -0.11
C TYR A 51 -0.14 6.22 -0.60
N TRP A 52 -0.82 5.15 -0.26
CA TRP A 52 -0.52 3.80 -0.73
C TRP A 52 -1.68 3.29 -1.56
N LEU A 53 -1.36 2.59 -2.64
CA LEU A 53 -2.33 1.99 -3.53
C LEU A 53 -2.06 0.50 -3.60
N PHE A 54 -3.09 -0.25 -3.20
CA PHE A 54 -3.15 -1.69 -3.28
C PHE A 54 -3.99 -2.05 -4.50
N THR A 55 -3.49 -2.96 -5.31
CA THR A 55 -4.15 -3.48 -6.52
C THR A 55 -4.22 -5.01 -6.41
N PRO A 56 -4.80 -5.74 -7.38
CA PRO A 56 -4.74 -7.20 -7.38
C PRO A 56 -3.31 -7.77 -7.28
N GLU A 57 -2.28 -7.03 -7.70
CA GLU A 57 -0.86 -7.40 -7.49
C GLU A 57 -0.43 -7.37 -6.00
N SER A 58 -1.19 -6.70 -5.15
CA SER A 58 -0.94 -6.61 -3.71
C SER A 58 -1.63 -7.72 -2.92
N TYR A 59 -2.83 -8.10 -3.32
CA TYR A 59 -3.71 -8.97 -2.53
C TYR A 59 -4.14 -10.26 -3.25
N GLY A 60 -3.59 -10.51 -4.45
CA GLY A 60 -3.77 -11.76 -5.19
C GLY A 60 -5.24 -12.02 -5.56
N SER A 61 -5.71 -13.23 -5.29
CA SER A 61 -7.10 -13.65 -5.52
C SER A 61 -8.07 -13.14 -4.44
N SER A 62 -7.58 -12.57 -3.34
CA SER A 62 -8.46 -12.01 -2.32
C SER A 62 -9.10 -10.72 -2.83
N GLY A 63 -10.38 -10.47 -2.55
CA GLY A 63 -11.05 -9.25 -3.02
C GLY A 63 -11.26 -9.15 -4.54
N GLU A 64 -11.69 -10.23 -5.20
CA GLU A 64 -11.90 -10.33 -6.66
C GLU A 64 -12.69 -9.17 -7.29
N MET A 65 -13.64 -8.58 -6.56
CA MET A 65 -14.49 -7.48 -7.03
C MET A 65 -13.87 -6.08 -6.83
N ILE A 66 -12.72 -6.01 -6.18
CA ILE A 66 -12.03 -4.77 -5.84
C ILE A 66 -10.97 -4.47 -6.91
N SER A 67 -11.13 -3.35 -7.61
CA SER A 67 -10.16 -2.89 -8.60
C SER A 67 -8.91 -2.30 -7.95
N TYR A 68 -9.09 -1.55 -6.86
CA TYR A 68 -8.00 -1.03 -6.05
C TYR A 68 -8.48 -0.58 -4.67
N ILE A 69 -7.52 -0.41 -3.75
CA ILE A 69 -7.73 0.19 -2.45
C ILE A 69 -6.74 1.32 -2.28
N LEU A 70 -7.25 2.54 -2.09
CA LEU A 70 -6.45 3.73 -1.81
C LEU A 70 -6.37 3.92 -0.30
N ALA A 71 -5.17 3.82 0.27
CA ALA A 71 -4.94 4.03 1.69
C ALA A 71 -4.20 5.35 1.96
N LYS A 72 -4.71 6.11 2.92
CA LYS A 72 -4.16 7.39 3.34
C LYS A 72 -3.44 7.26 4.69
N PRO A 73 -2.48 8.17 5.00
CA PRO A 73 -1.73 8.11 6.25
C PRO A 73 -2.57 8.37 7.51
N ASN A 74 -3.81 8.85 7.37
CA ASN A 74 -4.76 9.10 8.45
C ASN A 74 -5.64 7.88 8.78
N GLY A 75 -5.39 6.72 8.15
CA GLY A 75 -6.16 5.49 8.36
C GLY A 75 -7.43 5.37 7.52
N GLU A 76 -7.71 6.30 6.61
CA GLU A 76 -8.78 6.12 5.61
C GLU A 76 -8.33 5.18 4.50
N TYR A 77 -9.18 4.20 4.18
CA TYR A 77 -9.05 3.29 3.06
C TYR A 77 -10.28 3.41 2.17
N THR A 78 -10.09 3.77 0.90
CA THR A 78 -11.16 3.84 -0.10
C THR A 78 -11.03 2.65 -1.03
N PHE A 79 -12.00 1.74 -0.94
CA PHE A 79 -12.19 0.59 -1.81
C PHE A 79 -12.90 1.06 -3.09
N ALA A 80 -12.36 0.66 -4.23
CA ALA A 80 -12.98 0.88 -5.52
C ALA A 80 -13.43 -0.46 -6.10
N PHE A 81 -14.74 -0.70 -6.08
CA PHE A 81 -15.36 -1.90 -6.60
C PHE A 81 -15.73 -1.73 -8.06
N GLN A 82 -15.50 -2.77 -8.86
CA GLN A 82 -15.99 -2.80 -10.22
C GLN A 82 -17.46 -3.23 -10.22
N ASN A 83 -18.36 -2.38 -10.73
CA ASN A 83 -19.75 -2.77 -10.89
C ASN A 83 -19.92 -3.82 -12.02
N GLU A 84 -21.03 -4.56 -12.00
CA GLU A 84 -21.35 -5.63 -12.96
C GLU A 84 -21.31 -5.17 -14.43
N HIS A 85 -21.48 -3.87 -14.67
CA HIS A 85 -21.46 -3.27 -16.01
C HIS A 85 -20.10 -2.67 -16.41
N ARG A 86 -19.09 -2.70 -15.53
CA ARG A 86 -17.75 -2.09 -15.69
C ARG A 86 -17.73 -0.61 -16.10
N LYS A 87 -18.83 0.13 -15.93
CA LYS A 87 -18.96 1.53 -16.40
C LYS A 87 -18.58 2.57 -15.36
N LYS A 88 -18.63 2.23 -14.07
CA LYS A 88 -18.32 3.14 -12.97
C LYS A 88 -17.79 2.34 -11.78
N LEU A 89 -16.89 2.95 -11.01
CA LEU A 89 -16.44 2.39 -9.74
C LEU A 89 -17.46 2.74 -8.65
N ASP A 90 -17.79 1.76 -7.81
CA ASP A 90 -18.43 2.06 -6.52
C ASP A 90 -17.35 2.29 -5.48
N LEU A 91 -17.41 3.42 -4.78
CA LEU A 91 -16.37 3.85 -3.85
C LEU A 91 -16.89 3.76 -2.43
N GLN A 92 -16.27 2.90 -1.62
CA GLN A 92 -16.60 2.77 -0.21
C GLN A 92 -15.37 3.11 0.63
N THR A 93 -15.56 3.93 1.66
CA THR A 93 -14.46 4.35 2.54
C THR A 93 -14.68 3.84 3.95
N VAL A 94 -13.64 3.21 4.49
CA VAL A 94 -13.57 2.82 5.89
C VAL A 94 -12.41 3.55 6.56
N LYS A 95 -12.47 3.67 7.89
CA LYS A 95 -11.44 4.34 8.66
C LYS A 95 -10.96 3.46 9.79
N LEU A 96 -9.66 3.19 9.81
CA LEU A 96 -8.98 2.54 10.92
C LEU A 96 -8.30 3.56 11.81
N ASN A 97 -8.32 3.29 13.11
CA ASN A 97 -7.52 4.04 14.07
C ASN A 97 -6.18 3.32 14.24
N PHE A 98 -5.10 3.96 13.77
CA PHE A 98 -3.75 3.45 14.03
C PHE A 98 -3.42 3.63 15.51
N LEU A 99 -2.91 2.57 16.12
CA LEU A 99 -2.47 2.63 17.52
C LEU A 99 -1.14 3.37 17.60
N ALA A 100 -0.83 3.87 18.79
CA ALA A 100 0.50 4.39 19.07
C ALA A 100 1.53 3.26 18.87
N PRO A 101 2.65 3.53 18.17
CA PRO A 101 3.65 2.52 17.92
C PRO A 101 4.33 2.09 19.23
N LYS A 102 4.76 0.83 19.28
CA LYS A 102 5.61 0.37 20.38
C LYS A 102 7.08 0.71 20.05
N PRO A 103 7.94 0.88 21.08
CA PRO A 103 9.38 0.96 20.87
C PRO A 103 9.87 -0.25 20.07
N LEU A 104 10.87 -0.03 19.23
CA LEU A 104 11.47 -1.13 18.49
C LEU A 104 12.04 -2.17 19.47
N PRO A 105 11.90 -3.47 19.15
CA PRO A 105 12.49 -4.53 19.94
C PRO A 105 14.03 -4.42 19.99
N PRO A 106 14.70 -5.11 20.94
CA PRO A 106 16.15 -5.06 21.08
C PRO A 106 16.87 -5.32 19.77
N ILE A 107 17.86 -4.48 19.50
CA ILE A 107 18.66 -4.56 18.27
C ILE A 107 19.66 -5.71 18.38
N GLY A 108 19.72 -6.52 17.33
CA GLY A 108 20.79 -7.46 17.10
C GLY A 108 22.06 -6.74 16.65
N GLN A 109 23.13 -7.52 16.46
CA GLN A 109 24.41 -6.97 15.97
C GLN A 109 24.54 -7.06 14.45
N LYS A 110 23.67 -7.83 13.79
CA LYS A 110 23.77 -8.08 12.36
C LYS A 110 23.09 -6.99 11.54
N THR A 111 23.67 -6.75 10.37
CA THR A 111 23.07 -5.95 9.31
C THR A 111 23.01 -6.77 8.03
N LYS A 112 22.02 -6.49 7.20
CA LYS A 112 21.83 -7.13 5.90
C LYS A 112 21.38 -6.08 4.89
N THR A 113 21.84 -6.22 3.66
CA THR A 113 21.50 -5.31 2.57
C THR A 113 20.41 -5.92 1.69
N PHE A 114 19.41 -5.11 1.35
CA PHE A 114 18.23 -5.46 0.57
C PHE A 114 18.13 -4.52 -0.63
N GLY A 115 17.43 -4.91 -1.69
CA GLY A 115 17.41 -4.18 -2.96
C GLY A 115 18.00 -5.01 -4.11
N ASP A 116 17.96 -4.42 -5.30
CA ASP A 116 18.49 -5.04 -6.52
C ASP A 116 19.29 -4.00 -7.33
N THR A 117 20.62 -4.08 -7.23
CA THR A 117 21.51 -3.18 -7.99
C THR A 117 21.66 -3.57 -9.45
N PHE A 118 21.34 -4.80 -9.84
CA PHE A 118 21.43 -5.23 -11.24
C PHE A 118 20.47 -4.41 -12.12
N LEU A 119 19.30 -4.09 -11.57
CA LEU A 119 18.31 -3.22 -12.20
C LEU A 119 18.46 -1.73 -11.83
N GLY A 120 19.53 -1.36 -11.12
CA GLY A 120 19.81 0.02 -10.70
C GLY A 120 18.94 0.52 -9.55
N PHE A 121 18.26 -0.37 -8.82
CA PHE A 121 17.44 0.02 -7.67
C PHE A 121 18.31 0.28 -6.43
N PRO A 122 17.90 1.22 -5.54
CA PRO A 122 18.65 1.56 -4.36
C PRO A 122 18.76 0.37 -3.40
N LEU A 123 19.93 0.24 -2.78
CA LEU A 123 20.15 -0.69 -1.66
C LEU A 123 19.68 -0.06 -0.34
N ILE A 124 19.09 -0.89 0.52
CA ILE A 124 18.65 -0.54 1.87
C ILE A 124 19.35 -1.46 2.86
N THR A 125 20.03 -0.87 3.84
CA THR A 125 20.64 -1.63 4.94
C THR A 125 19.67 -1.77 6.09
N GLY A 126 19.25 -3.01 6.35
CA GLY A 126 18.44 -3.39 7.50
C GLY A 126 19.30 -3.76 8.70
N LYS A 127 18.77 -3.49 9.91
CA LYS A 127 19.33 -3.95 11.18
C LYS A 127 18.48 -5.08 11.73
N GLU A 128 19.12 -6.07 12.31
CA GLU A 128 18.45 -7.21 12.95
C GLU A 128 17.72 -6.77 14.23
N HIS A 129 16.51 -7.28 14.45
CA HIS A 129 15.72 -7.12 15.66
C HIS A 129 15.01 -8.44 16.00
N LYS A 130 14.62 -8.61 17.27
CA LYS A 130 13.71 -9.69 17.66
C LYS A 130 12.28 -9.39 17.21
N GLY A 131 11.69 -10.26 16.41
CA GLY A 131 10.30 -10.16 15.97
C GLY A 131 9.32 -10.90 16.88
N PRO A 132 8.02 -10.90 16.52
CA PRO A 132 6.98 -11.66 17.21
C PRO A 132 7.29 -13.17 17.25
N GLY A 133 6.83 -13.87 18.29
CA GLY A 133 7.01 -15.34 18.37
C GLY A 133 8.46 -15.81 18.47
N GLY A 134 9.43 -14.91 18.66
CA GLY A 134 10.86 -15.24 18.63
C GLY A 134 11.47 -15.24 17.23
N SER A 135 10.77 -14.71 16.22
CA SER A 135 11.31 -14.52 14.88
C SER A 135 12.48 -13.53 14.87
N THR A 136 13.25 -13.54 13.79
CA THR A 136 14.26 -12.51 13.49
C THR A 136 13.72 -11.61 12.40
N ILE A 137 13.67 -10.30 12.64
CA ILE A 137 13.19 -9.31 11.68
C ILE A 137 14.27 -8.29 11.34
N TYR A 138 14.48 -8.01 10.06
CA TYR A 138 15.34 -6.92 9.60
C TYR A 138 14.50 -5.68 9.33
N LEU A 139 14.92 -4.55 9.90
CA LEU A 139 14.18 -3.29 9.84
C LEU A 139 15.08 -2.16 9.35
N ALA A 140 14.52 -1.22 8.58
CA ALA A 140 15.22 0.00 8.17
C ALA A 140 14.34 1.25 8.30
N PRO A 141 14.92 2.43 8.62
CA PRO A 141 14.17 3.67 8.68
C PRO A 141 13.76 4.16 7.28
N THR A 142 12.64 4.88 7.23
CA THR A 142 12.16 5.58 6.03
C THR A 142 11.49 6.91 6.38
N LYS A 143 11.32 7.77 5.38
CA LYS A 143 10.54 9.01 5.50
C LYS A 143 9.05 8.77 5.30
N SER A 144 8.67 7.66 4.66
CA SER A 144 7.28 7.29 4.42
C SER A 144 6.66 6.65 5.66
N SER A 145 5.38 6.93 5.91
CA SER A 145 4.62 6.17 6.90
C SER A 145 4.02 4.93 6.26
N LEU A 146 4.45 3.76 6.74
CA LEU A 146 3.97 2.42 6.39
C LEU A 146 2.77 1.98 7.24
N LEU A 147 2.25 2.79 8.17
CA LEU A 147 1.06 2.41 8.95
C LEU A 147 -0.08 1.87 8.07
N PRO A 148 -0.39 2.44 6.88
CA PRO A 148 -1.41 1.89 6.01
C PRO A 148 -1.11 0.47 5.47
N ILE A 149 0.17 0.11 5.31
CA ILE A 149 0.58 -1.24 4.93
C ILE A 149 0.49 -2.16 6.15
N LEU A 150 1.07 -1.74 7.27
CA LEU A 150 1.13 -2.54 8.50
C LEU A 150 -0.27 -2.95 8.98
N TYR A 151 -1.24 -2.05 8.87
CA TYR A 151 -2.64 -2.27 9.30
C TYR A 151 -3.56 -2.82 8.22
N PHE A 152 -3.11 -3.05 6.98
CA PHE A 152 -3.99 -3.42 5.88
C PHE A 152 -4.80 -4.69 6.21
N ASN A 153 -4.15 -5.73 6.73
CA ASN A 153 -4.83 -6.98 7.09
C ASN A 153 -5.77 -6.86 8.30
N SER A 154 -5.78 -5.73 9.01
CA SER A 154 -6.75 -5.41 10.07
C SER A 154 -8.08 -4.85 9.52
N LEU A 155 -8.18 -4.54 8.23
CA LEU A 155 -9.44 -4.16 7.60
C LEU A 155 -10.41 -5.34 7.63
N GLU A 156 -11.68 -5.08 7.92
CA GLU A 156 -12.75 -6.05 7.66
C GLU A 156 -13.02 -6.11 6.15
N GLY A 157 -13.24 -7.31 5.61
CA GLY A 157 -13.51 -7.53 4.19
C GLY A 157 -12.57 -8.54 3.52
N ASP A 158 -12.80 -8.74 2.23
CA ASP A 158 -12.25 -9.87 1.47
C ASP A 158 -10.81 -9.67 1.01
N ALA A 159 -10.36 -8.43 0.81
CA ALA A 159 -9.00 -8.16 0.39
C ALA A 159 -8.01 -8.29 1.55
N LYS A 160 -7.01 -9.16 1.40
CA LYS A 160 -5.90 -9.39 2.32
C LYS A 160 -4.59 -9.43 1.55
N ILE A 161 -3.58 -8.73 2.05
CA ILE A 161 -2.23 -8.94 1.55
C ILE A 161 -1.68 -10.26 2.12
N PRO A 162 -0.88 -11.01 1.34
CA PRO A 162 -0.38 -12.33 1.75
C PRO A 162 0.66 -12.25 2.88
N VAL A 163 1.25 -11.07 3.11
CA VAL A 163 2.27 -10.83 4.13
C VAL A 163 1.66 -10.19 5.38
N HIS A 164 1.86 -10.82 6.53
CA HIS A 164 1.43 -10.28 7.83
C HIS A 164 2.55 -9.51 8.52
N PHE A 165 2.54 -8.19 8.36
CA PHE A 165 3.50 -7.34 9.06
C PHE A 165 3.10 -7.09 10.52
N PRO A 166 4.07 -6.90 11.44
CA PRO A 166 3.74 -6.58 12.83
C PRO A 166 3.17 -5.15 12.95
N VAL A 167 1.88 -5.04 13.29
CA VAL A 167 1.16 -3.77 13.48
C VAL A 167 1.74 -2.87 14.58
N THR A 168 2.58 -3.43 15.46
CA THR A 168 3.21 -2.68 16.56
C THR A 168 4.45 -1.89 16.13
N LEU A 169 4.94 -2.07 14.91
CA LEU A 169 6.10 -1.36 14.41
C LEU A 169 5.80 0.15 14.26
N PRO A 170 6.80 1.03 14.50
CA PRO A 170 6.70 2.42 14.10
C PRO A 170 6.44 2.57 12.60
N GLY A 171 5.55 3.50 12.24
CA GLY A 171 5.17 3.72 10.84
C GLY A 171 6.33 4.13 9.93
N ASN A 172 7.39 4.72 10.46
CA ASN A 172 8.56 5.16 9.71
C ASN A 172 9.64 4.07 9.57
N ILE A 173 9.25 2.80 9.67
CA ILE A 173 10.14 1.64 9.56
C ILE A 173 9.64 0.72 8.46
N ILE A 174 10.57 0.26 7.62
CA ILE A 174 10.35 -0.75 6.59
C ILE A 174 10.63 -2.14 7.21
N PRO A 175 9.67 -3.06 7.23
CA PRO A 175 9.94 -4.47 7.47
C PRO A 175 10.60 -5.07 6.22
N LEU A 176 11.89 -5.41 6.34
CA LEU A 176 12.70 -5.85 5.21
C LEU A 176 12.76 -7.36 5.08
N GLU A 177 12.76 -8.11 6.17
CA GLU A 177 12.73 -9.57 6.12
C GLU A 177 12.31 -10.11 7.47
N GLU A 178 11.54 -11.18 7.48
CA GLU A 178 11.24 -11.93 8.69
C GLU A 178 11.57 -13.40 8.50
N VAL A 179 12.31 -13.94 9.47
CA VAL A 179 12.71 -15.34 9.54
C VAL A 179 12.14 -15.96 10.81
N GLU A 180 11.31 -16.98 10.65
CA GLU A 180 10.70 -17.72 11.75
C GLU A 180 11.03 -19.20 11.58
N ASN A 181 11.55 -19.85 12.64
CA ASN A 181 11.95 -21.26 12.61
C ASN A 181 12.90 -21.63 11.45
N GLY A 182 13.77 -20.69 11.05
CA GLY A 182 14.71 -20.86 9.94
C GLY A 182 14.11 -20.67 8.54
N GLN A 183 12.81 -20.39 8.43
CA GLN A 183 12.13 -20.11 7.17
C GLN A 183 11.89 -18.62 6.98
N VAL A 184 12.21 -18.12 5.78
CA VAL A 184 11.94 -16.73 5.39
C VAL A 184 10.46 -16.59 5.07
N LYS A 185 9.75 -15.75 5.81
CA LYS A 185 8.32 -15.45 5.57
C LYS A 185 8.14 -14.47 4.42
N TYR A 186 8.97 -13.44 4.40
CA TYR A 186 9.03 -12.45 3.33
C TYR A 186 10.40 -11.78 3.29
N THR A 187 10.75 -11.22 2.14
CA THR A 187 11.93 -10.38 1.92
C THR A 187 11.55 -9.20 1.04
N PHE A 188 11.88 -7.99 1.47
CA PHE A 188 11.81 -6.78 0.67
C PHE A 188 12.80 -6.88 -0.48
N LYS A 189 12.27 -6.87 -1.70
CA LYS A 189 13.06 -7.12 -2.91
C LYS A 189 13.66 -5.83 -3.42
N PHE A 190 12.84 -4.79 -3.66
CA PHE A 190 13.30 -3.48 -4.07
C PHE A 190 12.22 -2.40 -3.93
N LYS A 191 12.66 -1.15 -4.07
CA LYS A 191 11.82 0.00 -4.41
C LYS A 191 12.29 0.58 -5.74
N SER A 192 11.37 0.91 -6.64
CA SER A 192 11.69 1.56 -7.91
C SER A 192 10.75 2.73 -8.21
N ASN A 193 11.16 3.59 -9.15
CA ASN A 193 10.29 4.62 -9.69
C ASN A 193 9.29 4.00 -10.68
N THR A 194 8.07 4.52 -10.72
CA THR A 194 7.01 4.06 -11.65
C THR A 194 6.03 5.20 -11.95
N GLU A 195 5.07 4.95 -12.82
CA GLU A 195 3.89 5.79 -12.99
C GLU A 195 2.63 4.92 -13.06
N TYR A 196 1.92 4.80 -11.94
CA TYR A 196 0.64 4.10 -11.88
C TYR A 196 -0.51 5.09 -11.68
N TRP A 197 -1.53 5.00 -12.53
CA TRP A 197 -2.59 6.01 -12.62
C TRP A 197 -3.90 5.44 -12.13
N VAL A 198 -4.55 6.14 -11.20
CA VAL A 198 -5.93 5.82 -10.79
C VAL A 198 -6.84 7.02 -10.94
N TYR A 199 -8.07 6.72 -11.37
CA TYR A 199 -9.11 7.71 -11.56
C TYR A 199 -10.23 7.46 -10.56
N GLN A 200 -10.60 8.50 -9.82
CA GLN A 200 -11.71 8.45 -8.87
C GLN A 200 -12.97 8.94 -9.62
N TYR A 201 -13.78 8.03 -10.16
CA TYR A 201 -15.03 8.31 -10.89
C TYR A 201 -16.27 7.88 -10.11
#